data_AF-A0A382L7B4-F1
#
_entry.id   AF-A0A382L7B4-F1
#
_cell.length_a   1.000
_cell.length_b   1.000
_cell.length_c   1.000
_cell.angle_alpha   90.00
_cell.angle_beta   90.00
_cell.angle_gamma   90.00
#
_symmetry.space_group_name_H-M   'P 1'
#
loop_
_entity.id
_entity.type
_entity.pdbx_description
1 polymer ?
#
loop_
_entity_poly.entity_id
_entity_poly.type
_entity_poly.pdbx_seq_one_letter_code
_entity_poly.pdbx_strand_id
1 'polypeptide(L)'
;MNKKLLAAAVASAVAVPGFVAADVNTYGTLYIRTTVQDSDIAMVDGATRFGFNSSKDMGNGNTVSGEIEVGLDATNGGSNPVTRDSWIKFAGDWGSASV
;
A
#
# COMPACT_ATOMS: atom_id res chain seq x y z
N MET A 1 6.27 -20.80 -33.65
CA MET A 1 6.23 -20.02 -32.38
C MET A 1 7.54 -19.27 -32.20
N ASN A 2 7.51 -17.94 -32.29
CA ASN A 2 8.72 -17.12 -32.33
C ASN A 2 9.11 -16.64 -30.92
N LYS A 3 9.60 -17.56 -30.09
CA LYS A 3 9.88 -17.39 -28.65
C LYS A 3 10.83 -16.22 -28.35
N LYS A 4 11.71 -15.90 -29.29
CA LYS A 4 12.66 -14.77 -29.22
C LYS A 4 11.97 -13.41 -29.31
N LEU A 5 10.86 -13.33 -30.04
CA LEU A 5 10.08 -12.10 -30.17
C LEU A 5 9.31 -11.79 -28.88
N LEU A 6 8.76 -12.83 -28.23
CA LEU A 6 8.12 -12.69 -26.91
C LEU A 6 9.13 -12.28 -25.84
N ALA A 7 10.32 -12.91 -25.83
CA ALA A 7 11.38 -12.53 -24.90
C ALA A 7 11.87 -11.09 -25.11
N ALA A 8 11.99 -10.65 -26.37
CA ALA A 8 12.36 -9.27 -26.69
C ALA A 8 11.27 -8.27 -26.28
N ALA A 9 9.99 -8.60 -26.47
CA ALA A 9 8.88 -7.75 -26.05
C ALA A 9 8.80 -7.61 -24.52
N VAL A 10 9.00 -8.71 -23.78
CA VAL A 10 9.08 -8.69 -22.31
C VAL A 10 10.31 -7.90 -21.85
N ALA A 11 11.47 -8.11 -22.48
CA ALA A 11 12.68 -7.36 -22.15
C ALA A 11 12.53 -5.86 -22.43
N SER A 12 11.89 -5.46 -23.54
CA SER A 12 11.64 -4.05 -23.85
C SER A 12 10.60 -3.40 -22.93
N ALA A 13 9.64 -4.17 -22.43
CA ALA A 13 8.67 -3.67 -21.44
C ALA A 13 9.31 -3.46 -20.06
N VAL A 14 10.36 -4.21 -19.72
CA VAL A 14 11.10 -4.09 -18.44
C VAL A 14 12.25 -3.08 -18.53
N ALA A 15 12.77 -2.80 -19.73
CA ALA A 15 13.94 -1.96 -19.95
C ALA A 15 13.64 -0.46 -20.13
N VAL A 16 12.60 0.10 -19.49
CA VAL A 16 12.46 1.55 -19.35
C VAL A 16 13.24 1.99 -18.11
N PRO A 17 14.45 2.56 -18.22
CA PRO A 17 15.14 3.18 -17.11
C PRO A 17 14.55 4.57 -16.96
N GLY A 18 13.37 4.60 -16.37
CA GLY A 18 12.62 5.81 -16.07
C GLY A 18 12.06 5.67 -14.67
N PHE A 19 12.93 5.55 -13.66
CA PHE A 19 12.56 5.79 -12.27
C PHE A 19 12.22 7.28 -12.12
N VAL A 20 11.14 7.73 -12.75
CA VAL A 20 10.48 8.96 -12.35
C VAL A 20 9.90 8.63 -10.99
N ALA A 21 10.40 9.31 -9.95
CA ALA A 21 9.87 9.19 -8.60
C ALA A 21 8.34 9.15 -8.65
N ALA A 22 7.76 8.15 -7.99
CA ALA A 22 6.33 8.07 -7.83
C ALA A 22 5.95 9.01 -6.69
N ASP A 23 4.86 9.76 -6.85
CA ASP A 23 4.35 10.58 -5.76
C ASP A 23 3.92 9.64 -4.63
N VAL A 24 4.32 9.99 -3.41
CA VAL A 24 3.95 9.25 -2.21
C VAL A 24 2.86 10.04 -1.51
N ASN A 25 1.70 9.43 -1.37
CA ASN A 25 0.59 9.99 -0.61
C ASN A 25 0.64 9.47 0.82
N THR A 26 0.52 10.38 1.78
CA THR A 26 0.26 10.04 3.18
C THR A 26 -1.23 9.93 3.41
N TYR A 27 -1.64 8.92 4.17
CA TYR A 27 -3.03 8.75 4.57
C TYR A 27 -3.11 8.13 5.95
N GLY A 28 -4.30 8.15 6.55
CA GLY A 28 -4.51 7.54 7.85
C GLY A 28 -5.88 7.87 8.42
N THR A 29 -6.12 7.38 9.62
CA THR A 29 -7.32 7.67 10.40
C THR A 29 -6.95 7.64 11.87
N LEU A 30 -7.28 8.70 12.59
CA LEU A 30 -7.28 8.71 14.06
C LEU A 30 -8.68 8.31 14.52
N TYR A 31 -8.81 7.15 15.18
CA TYR A 31 -10.11 6.68 15.63
C TYR A 31 -10.02 6.21 17.07
N ILE A 32 -10.68 6.95 17.97
CA ILE A 32 -10.73 6.66 19.41
C ILE A 32 -12.20 6.45 19.77
N ARG A 33 -12.48 5.45 20.60
CA ARG A 33 -13.84 5.16 21.09
C ARG A 33 -13.87 5.21 22.62
N THR A 34 -15.03 5.58 23.15
CA THR A 34 -15.35 5.37 24.56
C THR A 34 -16.23 4.13 24.68
N THR A 35 -15.88 3.25 25.60
CA THR A 35 -16.64 2.04 25.92
C THR A 35 -17.12 2.10 27.36
N VAL A 36 -18.31 1.55 27.60
CA VAL A 36 -18.89 1.43 28.94
C VAL A 36 -19.26 -0.03 29.13
N GLN A 37 -18.68 -0.68 30.13
CA GLN A 37 -18.92 -2.08 30.46
C GLN A 37 -18.90 -2.22 31.98
N ASP A 38 -19.95 -2.82 32.56
CA ASP A 38 -20.05 -3.10 34.00
C ASP A 38 -19.75 -1.90 34.92
N SER A 39 -20.25 -0.71 34.54
CA SER A 39 -20.00 0.58 35.21
C SER A 39 -18.57 1.14 35.09
N ASP A 40 -17.68 0.48 34.35
CA ASP A 40 -16.38 1.02 33.97
C ASP A 40 -16.46 1.77 32.63
N ILE A 41 -15.80 2.93 32.57
CA ILE A 41 -15.65 3.74 31.35
C ILE A 41 -14.18 3.65 30.92
N ALA A 42 -13.95 3.20 29.69
CA ALA A 42 -12.61 3.10 29.11
C ALA A 42 -12.55 3.75 27.73
N MET A 43 -11.42 4.38 27.42
CA MET A 43 -11.07 4.75 26.04
C MET A 43 -10.36 3.57 25.40
N VAL A 44 -10.76 3.21 24.19
CA VAL A 44 -10.15 2.12 23.42
C VAL A 44 -9.80 2.59 22.01
N ASP A 45 -8.72 2.06 21.46
CA ASP A 45 -8.35 2.33 20.08
C ASP A 45 -9.38 1.76 19.10
N GLY A 46 -9.66 2.55 18.07
CA GLY A 46 -10.68 2.32 17.08
C GLY A 46 -10.27 1.47 15.89
N ALA A 47 -9.00 1.09 15.79
CA ALA A 47 -8.22 0.86 14.56
C ALA A 47 -7.64 2.17 14.00
N THR A 48 -6.93 2.93 14.85
CA THR A 48 -6.09 4.04 14.38
C THR A 48 -4.97 3.51 13.49
N ARG A 49 -4.66 4.25 12.42
CA ARG A 49 -3.67 3.86 11.42
C ARG A 49 -3.10 5.03 10.66
N PHE A 50 -1.91 4.82 10.15
CA PHE A 50 -1.20 5.74 9.29
C PHE A 50 -0.46 4.93 8.22
N GLY A 51 -0.42 5.45 7.00
CA GLY A 51 0.21 4.76 5.89
C GLY A 51 0.69 5.69 4.80
N PHE A 52 1.48 5.10 3.92
CA PHE A 52 1.93 5.70 2.68
C PHE A 52 1.48 4.80 1.54
N ASN A 53 0.89 5.39 0.50
CA ASN A 53 0.69 4.69 -0.76
C ASN A 53 1.35 5.46 -1.90
N SER A 54 1.68 4.73 -2.94
CA SER A 54 2.25 5.32 -4.15
C SER A 54 1.75 4.55 -5.36
N SER A 55 1.54 5.25 -6.46
CA SER A 55 1.14 4.66 -7.73
C SER A 55 1.81 5.41 -8.87
N LYS A 56 2.34 4.65 -9.82
CA LYS A 56 3.07 5.18 -10.96
C LYS A 56 2.60 4.52 -12.25
N ASP A 57 2.16 5.35 -13.20
CA ASP A 57 1.99 4.93 -14.58
C ASP A 57 3.37 4.70 -15.21
N MET A 58 3.57 3.48 -15.72
CA MET A 58 4.79 3.02 -16.40
C MET A 58 4.68 3.16 -17.92
N GLY A 59 3.56 3.69 -18.42
CA GLY A 59 3.23 3.79 -19.83
C GLY A 59 2.64 2.50 -20.41
N ASN A 60 2.09 2.63 -21.61
CA ASN A 60 1.46 1.53 -22.36
C ASN A 60 0.39 0.77 -21.54
N GLY A 61 -0.37 1.48 -20.70
CA GLY A 61 -1.43 0.90 -19.88
C GLY A 61 -0.93 0.10 -18.67
N ASN A 62 0.35 0.19 -18.30
CA ASN A 62 0.90 -0.52 -17.13
C ASN A 62 1.12 0.42 -15.95
N THR A 63 0.87 -0.08 -14.74
CA THR A 63 1.00 0.67 -13.48
C THR A 63 1.74 -0.15 -12.44
N VAL A 64 2.60 0.52 -11.67
CA VAL A 64 3.20 -0.02 -10.44
C VAL A 64 2.67 0.77 -9.27
N SER A 65 2.16 0.08 -8.27
CA SER A 65 1.71 0.70 -7.03
C SER A 65 2.21 -0.06 -5.81
N GLY A 66 2.19 0.59 -4.66
CA GLY A 66 2.55 -0.03 -3.40
C GLY A 66 1.98 0.74 -2.23
N GLU A 67 1.92 0.06 -1.10
CA GLU A 67 1.38 0.59 0.14
C GLU A 67 2.12 0.01 1.33
N ILE A 68 2.33 0.84 2.35
CA ILE A 68 2.68 0.42 3.69
C ILE A 68 1.72 1.10 4.68
N GLU A 69 1.08 0.32 5.54
CA GLU A 69 0.17 0.80 6.58
C GLU A 69 0.59 0.23 7.93
N VAL A 70 0.69 1.12 8.93
CA VAL A 70 0.90 0.76 10.33
C VAL A 70 -0.35 1.10 11.14
N GLY A 71 -0.79 0.16 11.96
CA GLY A 71 -1.78 0.36 13.01
C GLY A 71 -1.08 0.86 14.28
N LEU A 72 -1.75 1.75 15.01
CA LEU A 72 -1.24 2.37 16.23
C LEU A 72 -2.32 2.30 17.32
N ASP A 73 -1.93 2.10 18.57
CA ASP A 73 -2.83 2.31 19.70
C ASP A 73 -2.86 3.80 20.08
N ALA A 74 -3.87 4.53 19.62
CA ALA A 74 -4.01 5.96 19.92
C ALA A 74 -4.35 6.26 21.39
N THR A 75 -4.81 5.27 22.17
CA THR A 75 -5.13 5.48 23.59
C THR A 75 -3.90 5.43 24.48
N ASN A 76 -2.80 4.84 23.96
CA ASN A 76 -1.53 4.74 24.66
C ASN A 76 -0.38 5.39 23.85
N GLY A 77 -0.64 6.58 23.30
CA GLY A 77 0.37 7.44 22.66
C GLY A 77 0.97 6.90 21.35
N GLY A 78 0.30 5.97 20.67
CA GLY A 78 0.81 5.32 19.46
C GLY A 78 1.81 4.19 19.73
N SER A 79 1.79 3.61 20.93
CA SER A 79 2.64 2.48 21.28
C SER A 79 2.21 1.18 20.59
N ASN A 80 3.13 0.20 20.57
CA ASN A 80 2.96 -1.13 19.97
C ASN A 80 2.47 -1.10 18.50
N PRO A 81 3.22 -0.43 17.59
CA PRO A 81 2.84 -0.38 16.18
C PRO A 81 2.76 -1.78 15.58
N VAL A 82 1.72 -2.02 14.79
CA VAL A 82 1.51 -3.29 14.07
C VAL A 82 1.49 -3.03 12.58
N THR A 83 2.23 -3.83 11.80
CA THR A 83 2.08 -3.82 10.34
C THR A 83 0.70 -4.33 10.00
N ARG A 84 -0.06 -3.54 9.22
CA ARG A 84 -1.39 -3.91 8.75
C ARG A 84 -1.33 -4.37 7.31
N ASP A 85 -0.88 -3.48 6.43
CA ASP A 85 -0.76 -3.73 5.01
C ASP A 85 0.66 -3.39 4.55
N SER A 86 1.22 -4.24 3.70
CA SER A 86 2.51 -4.02 3.07
C SER A 86 2.53 -4.81 1.78
N TRP A 87 2.36 -4.12 0.66
CA TRP A 87 2.29 -4.80 -0.62
C TRP A 87 2.86 -3.96 -1.76
N ILE A 88 3.24 -4.65 -2.83
CA ILE A 88 3.61 -4.06 -4.11
C ILE A 88 2.78 -4.75 -5.20
N LYS A 89 2.26 -3.97 -6.14
CA LYS A 89 1.40 -4.45 -7.22
C LYS A 89 1.86 -3.93 -8.58
N PHE A 90 1.88 -4.83 -9.55
CA PHE A 90 2.05 -4.54 -10.97
C PHE A 90 0.73 -4.85 -11.67
N ALA A 91 0.22 -3.92 -12.48
CA ALA A 91 -1.06 -4.06 -13.17
C ALA A 91 -0.98 -3.57 -14.62
N GLY A 92 -1.85 -4.10 -15.48
CA GLY A 92 -2.11 -3.63 -16.84
C GLY A 92 -3.32 -4.32 -17.47
N ASP A 93 -3.48 -4.21 -18.79
CA ASP A 93 -4.60 -4.84 -19.53
C ASP A 93 -4.67 -6.37 -19.38
N TRP A 94 -3.55 -6.98 -19.00
CA TRP A 94 -3.40 -8.41 -18.75
C TRP A 94 -3.82 -8.84 -17.34
N GLY A 95 -4.27 -7.91 -16.50
CA GLY A 95 -4.60 -8.15 -15.09
C GLY A 95 -3.53 -7.60 -14.15
N SER A 96 -3.27 -8.28 -13.04
CA SER A 96 -2.28 -7.81 -12.05
C SER A 96 -1.63 -8.94 -11.26
N ALA A 97 -0.43 -8.67 -10.78
CA ALA A 97 0.29 -9.50 -9.80
C ALA A 97 0.72 -8.63 -8.61
N SER A 98 0.66 -9.18 -7.40
CA SER A 98 1.06 -8.49 -6.17
C SER A 98 1.75 -9.43 -5.20
N VAL A 99 2.58 -8.85 -4.32
CA VAL A 99 3.22 -9.50 -3.17
C VAL A 99 2.94 -8.68 -1.92
#